data_AF-A0A356S876-F1
#
_entry.id   AF-A0A356S876-F1
#
_cell.length_a   1.000
_cell.length_b   1.000
_cell.length_c   1.000
_cell.angle_alpha   90.00
_cell.angle_beta   90.00
_cell.angle_gamma   90.00
#
_symmetry.space_group_name_H-M   'P 1'
#
loop_
_entity.id
_entity.type
_entity.pdbx_description
1 polymer ?
#
loop_
_entity_poly.entity_id
_entity_poly.type
_entity_poly.pdbx_seq_one_letter_code
_entity_poly.pdbx_strand_id
1 'polypeptide(L)' 'VDSTRLFSEAAQQGFELGTVTNVDVLNALRDQFQAERDLQRARYEQINFLLLLKHEAGTLNAGDLIEVSSLMVSPDA' A
#
# COMPACT_ATOMS: atom_id res chain seq x y z
N VAL A 1 -4.57 0.48 -6.33
CA VAL A 1 -5.10 -0.53 -5.38
C VAL A 1 -6.56 -0.84 -5.67
N ASP A 2 -7.44 0.16 -5.71
CA ASP A 2 -8.87 -0.10 -5.94
C ASP A 2 -9.15 -0.74 -7.30
N SER A 3 -8.49 -0.27 -8.36
CA SER A 3 -8.62 -0.87 -9.70
C SER A 3 -8.11 -2.31 -9.75
N THR A 4 -7.00 -2.63 -9.06
CA THR A 4 -6.41 -3.98 -9.04
C THR A 4 -7.26 -4.95 -8.20
N ARG A 5 -7.92 -4.44 -7.15
CA ARG A 5 -8.90 -5.20 -6.35
C ARG A 5 -10.18 -5.49 -7.12
N LEU A 6 -10.75 -4.50 -7.81
CA LEU A 6 -11.90 -4.72 -8.70
C LEU A 6 -11.56 -5.71 -9.81
N PHE A 7 -10.33 -5.67 -10.33
CA PHE A 7 -9.87 -6.61 -11.34
C PHE A 7 -9.71 -8.04 -10.80
N SER A 8 -9.15 -8.23 -9.59
CA SER A 8 -9.05 -9.54 -8.97
C SER A 8 -10.42 -10.12 -8.62
N GLU A 9 -11.36 -9.30 -8.14
CA GLU A 9 -12.76 -9.68 -7.93
C GLU A 9 -13.44 -10.13 -9.24
N ALA A 10 -13.25 -9.37 -10.33
CA ALA A 10 -13.79 -9.73 -11.64
C ALA A 10 -13.16 -11.02 -12.20
N ALA A 11 -11.86 -11.22 -12.00
CA ALA A 11 -11.15 -12.44 -12.42
C ALA A 11 -11.66 -13.67 -11.64
N GLN A 12 -11.91 -13.54 -10.33
CA GLN A 12 -12.53 -14.60 -9.52
C GLN A 12 -13.93 -14.95 -10.04
N GLN A 13 -14.75 -13.95 -10.31
CA GLN A 13 -16.10 -14.17 -10.84
C GLN A 13 -16.08 -14.81 -12.24
N GLY A 14 -15.15 -14.40 -13.10
CA GLY A 14 -14.95 -15.02 -14.41
C GLY A 14 -14.49 -16.48 -14.31
N PHE A 15 -13.69 -16.82 -13.29
CA PHE A 15 -13.24 -18.20 -13.05
C PHE A 15 -14.40 -19.08 -12.59
N GLU A 16 -15.27 -18.58 -11.69
CA GLU A 16 -16.49 -19.27 -11.28
C GLU A 16 -17.44 -19.53 -12.45
N LEU A 17 -17.49 -18.61 -13.41
CA LEU A 17 -18.28 -18.73 -14.64
C LEU A 17 -17.57 -19.52 -15.76
N GLY A 18 -16.31 -19.94 -15.55
CA GLY A 18 -15.50 -20.67 -16.52
C GLY A 18 -15.01 -19.85 -17.72
N THR A 19 -15.07 -18.52 -17.65
CA THR A 19 -14.63 -17.61 -18.73
C THR A 19 -13.16 -17.23 -18.64
N VAL A 20 -12.52 -17.40 -17.48
CA VAL A 20 -11.07 -17.24 -17.29
C VAL A 20 -10.48 -18.45 -16.56
N THR A 21 -9.15 -18.57 -16.57
CA THR A 21 -8.44 -19.70 -15.97
C THR A 21 -7.94 -19.38 -14.55
N ASN A 22 -7.56 -20.42 -13.81
CA ASN A 22 -6.96 -20.25 -12.48
C ASN A 22 -5.67 -19.41 -12.53
N VAL A 23 -4.90 -19.52 -13.62
CA VAL A 23 -3.68 -18.70 -13.81
C VAL A 23 -4.01 -17.21 -13.88
N ASP A 24 -5.13 -16.84 -14.51
CA ASP A 24 -5.58 -15.45 -14.61
C ASP A 24 -5.97 -14.89 -13.23
N VAL A 25 -6.63 -15.70 -12.40
CA VAL A 25 -6.95 -15.34 -11.01
C VAL A 25 -5.69 -15.12 -10.18
N LEU A 26 -4.72 -16.03 -10.28
CA LEU A 26 -3.45 -15.92 -9.55
C LEU A 26 -2.65 -14.68 -9.97
N ASN A 27 -2.66 -14.34 -11.26
CA ASN A 27 -2.04 -13.11 -11.76
C ASN A 27 -2.75 -11.87 -11.22
N ALA A 28 -4.09 -11.83 -11.25
CA ALA A 28 -4.87 -10.70 -10.74
C ALA A 28 -4.66 -10.49 -9.23
N LEU A 29 -4.59 -11.57 -8.45
CA LEU A 29 -4.26 -11.51 -7.02
C LEU A 29 -2.83 -11.01 -6.78
N ARG A 30 -1.86 -11.49 -7.57
CA ARG A 30 -0.47 -11.01 -7.49
C ARG A 30 -0.40 -9.50 -7.71
N ASP A 31 -1.11 -9.00 -8.72
CA ASP A 31 -1.14 -7.58 -9.06
C ASP A 31 -1.82 -6.75 -7.96
N GLN A 32 -2.92 -7.24 -7.38
CA GLN A 32 -3.56 -6.62 -6.23
C GLN A 32 -2.59 -6.47 -5.04
N PHE A 33 -1.96 -7.56 -4.61
CA PHE A 33 -1.03 -7.52 -3.48
C PHE A 33 0.22 -6.69 -3.79
N GLN A 34 0.65 -6.63 -5.04
CA GLN A 34 1.73 -5.74 -5.45
C GLN A 34 1.33 -4.27 -5.29
N ALA A 35 0.16 -3.89 -5.80
CA ALA A 35 -0.35 -2.53 -5.64
C ALA A 35 -0.55 -2.15 -4.17
N GLU A 36 -1.02 -3.07 -3.33
CA GLU A 36 -1.17 -2.85 -1.88
C GLU A 36 0.18 -2.60 -1.21
N ARG A 37 1.20 -3.43 -1.49
CA ARG A 37 2.56 -3.23 -0.97
C ARG A 37 3.16 -1.92 -1.43
N ASP A 38 3.00 -1.56 -2.70
CA ASP A 38 3.52 -0.33 -3.27
C ASP A 38 2.85 0.90 -2.64
N LEU A 39 1.54 0.84 -2.37
CA LEU A 39 0.84 1.88 -1.63
C LEU A 39 1.40 2.04 -0.20
N GLN A 40 1.63 0.95 0.52
CA GLN A 40 2.22 1.03 1.86
C GLN A 40 3.63 1.62 1.81
N ARG A 41 4.45 1.19 0.85
CA ARG A 41 5.79 1.76 0.63
C ARG A 41 5.73 3.27 0.39
N ALA A 42 4.86 3.71 -0.52
CA ALA A 42 4.71 5.13 -0.84
C ALA A 42 4.29 5.97 0.39
N ARG A 43 3.47 5.42 1.29
CA ARG A 43 3.11 6.09 2.56
C ARG A 43 4.32 6.26 3.48
N TYR A 44 5.16 5.24 3.63
CA TYR A 44 6.39 5.36 4.42
C TYR A 44 7.41 6.32 3.77
N GLU A 45 7.54 6.26 2.45
CA GLU A 45 8.40 7.19 1.71
C GLU A 45 7.95 8.64 1.89
N GLN A 46 6.65 8.91 1.85
CA GLN A 46 6.10 10.24 2.11
C GLN A 46 6.51 10.79 3.49
N ILE A 47 6.43 9.95 4.53
CA ILE A 47 6.85 10.31 5.89
C ILE A 47 8.35 10.62 5.91
N ASN A 48 9.17 9.77 5.30
CA ASN A 48 10.61 9.97 5.24
C ASN A 48 10.99 11.26 4.50
N PHE A 49 10.36 11.55 3.37
CA PHE A 49 10.60 12.78 2.62
C PHE A 49 10.18 14.02 3.39
N LEU A 50 9.08 13.96 4.16
CA LEU A 50 8.67 15.06 5.02
C LEU A 50 9.69 15.32 6.14
N LEU A 51 10.19 14.27 6.80
CA LEU A 51 11.21 14.39 7.84
C LEU A 51 12.54 14.90 7.27
N LEU A 52 12.97 14.39 6.11
CA LEU A 52 14.17 14.87 5.43
C LEU A 52 14.03 16.35 5.03
N LEU A 53 12.87 16.76 4.52
CA LEU A 53 12.61 18.17 4.21
C LEU A 53 12.74 19.06 5.45
N LYS A 54 12.17 18.64 6.59
CA LYS A 54 12.30 19.35 7.87
C LYS A 54 13.74 19.38 8.39
N HIS A 55 14.51 18.30 8.16
CA HIS A 55 15.93 18.22 8.52
C HIS A 55 16.76 19.25 7.75
N GLU A 56 16.63 19.27 6.42
CA GLU A 56 17.37 20.22 5.56
C GLU A 56 16.94 21.68 5.81
N ALA A 57 15.67 21.91 6.17
CA ALA A 57 15.19 23.22 6.57
C ALA A 57 15.65 23.65 7.99
N GLY A 58 16.27 22.74 8.76
CA GLY A 58 16.69 22.99 10.14
C GLY A 58 15.53 23.12 11.14
N THR A 59 14.31 22.71 10.77
CA THR A 59 13.11 22.83 11.61
C THR A 59 12.70 21.51 12.28
N LEU A 60 13.45 20.43 12.01
CA LEU A 60 13.18 19.11 12.59
C LEU A 60 13.30 19.15 14.11
N ASN A 61 12.23 18.76 14.80
CA ASN A 61 12.17 18.74 16.25
C ASN A 61 11.58 17.41 16.77
N ALA A 62 11.67 17.20 18.09
CA ALA A 62 11.15 15.98 18.73
C ALA A 62 9.63 15.82 18.60
N GLY A 63 8.89 16.92 18.47
CA GLY A 63 7.44 16.90 18.22
C GLY A 63 7.08 16.27 16.87
N ASP A 64 7.91 16.49 15.84
CA ASP A 64 7.70 15.87 14.52
C ASP A 64 7.80 14.34 14.58
N LEU A 65 8.71 13.82 15.41
CA LEU A 65 8.86 12.37 15.61
C LEU A 65 7.69 11.77 16.39
N ILE A 66 7.14 12.51 17.36
CA ILE A 66 5.94 12.10 18.11
C ILE A 66 4.71 12.08 17.19
N GLU A 67 4.58 13.09 16.32
CA GLU A 67 3.50 13.15 15.31
C GLU A 67 3.57 11.95 14.37
N VAL A 68 4.75 11.64 13.82
CA VAL A 68 4.96 10.44 12.98
C VAL A 68 4.63 9.15 13.74
N SER A 69 5.08 9.03 14.99
CA SER A 69 4.76 7.86 15.81
C SER A 69 3.25 7.70 16.04
N SER A 70 2.48 8.78 16.08
CA SER A 70 1.01 8.73 16.23
C SER A 70 0.29 8.31 14.95
N LEU A 71 0.91 8.55 13.79
CA LEU A 71 0.40 8.14 12.47
C LEU A 71 0.69 6.68 12.17
N MET A 72 1.59 6.04 12.92
CA MET A 72 1.92 4.63 12.81
C MET A 72 1.05 3.83 13.78
N VAL A 73 0.23 2.93 13.24
CA VAL A 73 -0.50 1.94 14.04
C VAL A 73 0.46 0.81 14.38
N SER A 74 0.50 0.39 15.65
CA SER A 74 1.20 -0.84 16.04
C SER A 74 0.62 -2.00 15.23
N PRO A 75 1.44 -2.86 14.60
CA PRO A 75 0.91 -4.08 14.02
C PRO A 75 0.24 -4.86 15.16
N ASP A 76 -1.09 -4.95 15.14
CA ASP A 76 -1.83 -5.87 16.00
C ASP A 76 -1.23 -7.27 15.79
N ALA A 77 -0.83 -7.88 16.91
CA ALA A 77 -0.25 -9.22 16.97
C ALA A 77 -1.30 -10.31 16.71
#